data_AF-A0A497D0D6-F1
#
_entry.id   AF-A0A497D0D6-F1
#
_cell.length_a   1.000
_cell.length_b   1.000
_cell.length_c   1.000
_cell.angle_alpha   90.00
_cell.angle_beta   90.00
_cell.angle_gamma   90.00
#
_symmetry.space_group_name_H-M   'P 1'
#
loop_
_entity.id
_entity.type
_entity.pdbx_description
1 polymer ?
#
loop_
_entity_poly.entity_id
_entity_poly.type
_entity_poly.pdbx_seq_one_letter_code
_entity_poly.pdbx_strand_id
1 'polypeptide(L)'
;MIGMKVDLKQLKELVDKVAGREDIEELITRISGLIDVKKFDSALLHLRAELYMKIQQNPKAINDYNLILSRDKSDKKAIVQLEMLTTILRYNNTDIYSSTNTNMDPWME
;
A
#
# COMPACT_ATOMS: atom_id res chain seq x y z
N MET A 1 8.10 16.33 -29.98
CA MET A 1 7.39 15.74 -28.82
C MET A 1 8.42 15.03 -27.96
N ILE A 2 8.88 15.69 -26.89
CA ILE A 2 9.91 15.14 -26.00
C ILE A 2 9.21 14.10 -25.12
N GLY A 3 9.40 12.83 -25.44
CA GLY A 3 8.94 11.73 -24.61
C GLY A 3 9.65 11.83 -23.26
N MET A 4 8.90 12.24 -22.24
CA MET A 4 9.35 12.19 -20.85
C MET A 4 9.48 10.71 -20.48
N LYS A 5 10.63 10.10 -20.80
CA LYS A 5 11.00 8.78 -20.27
C LYS A 5 11.13 8.95 -18.77
N VAL A 6 10.04 8.69 -18.06
CA VAL A 6 10.10 8.62 -16.61
C VAL A 6 10.99 7.45 -16.24
N ASP A 7 12.14 7.75 -15.66
CA ASP A 7 13.08 6.76 -15.17
C ASP A 7 12.53 6.17 -13.87
N LEU A 8 12.14 4.89 -13.93
CA LEU A 8 11.68 4.13 -12.77
C LEU A 8 12.70 4.16 -11.62
N LYS A 9 14.00 4.25 -11.94
CA LYS A 9 15.06 4.36 -10.93
C LYS A 9 14.95 5.65 -10.14
N GLN A 10 14.73 6.78 -10.83
CA GLN A 10 14.54 8.08 -10.19
C GLN A 10 13.27 8.11 -9.35
N LEU A 11 12.16 7.55 -9.86
CA LEU A 11 10.93 7.44 -9.08
C LEU A 11 11.13 6.62 -7.81
N LYS A 12 11.81 5.48 -7.91
CA LYS A 12 12.12 4.65 -6.74
C LYS A 12 12.93 5.43 -5.70
N GLU A 13 13.95 6.16 -6.13
CA GLU A 13 14.75 6.99 -5.23
C GLU A 13 13.93 8.07 -4.53
N LEU A 14 12.95 8.67 -5.23
CA LEU A 14 12.01 9.60 -4.64
C LEU A 14 11.10 8.91 -3.61
N VAL A 15 10.56 7.73 -3.92
CA VAL A 15 9.73 6.94 -2.99
C VAL A 15 10.50 6.55 -1.73
N ASP A 16 11.77 6.20 -1.86
CA ASP A 16 12.63 5.84 -0.73
C ASP A 16 12.89 7.05 0.18
N LYS A 17 13.13 8.23 -0.40
CA LYS A 17 13.48 9.46 0.34
C LYS A 17 12.29 10.25 0.87
N VAL A 18 11.11 10.10 0.26
CA VAL A 18 9.94 10.91 0.63
C VAL A 18 9.43 10.55 2.04
N ALA A 19 9.19 11.58 2.84
CA ALA A 19 8.74 11.49 4.22
C ALA A 19 7.55 12.41 4.54
N GLY A 20 7.47 13.59 3.90
CA GLY A 20 6.35 14.51 4.06
C GLY A 20 5.06 13.94 3.50
N ARG A 21 3.95 14.05 4.23
CA ARG A 21 2.65 13.54 3.76
C ARG A 21 2.20 14.23 2.47
N GLU A 22 2.37 15.55 2.39
CA GLU A 22 2.05 16.33 1.20
C GLU A 22 2.89 15.88 0.00
N ASP A 23 4.21 15.72 0.19
CA ASP A 23 5.11 15.22 -0.85
C ASP A 23 4.74 13.79 -1.31
N ILE A 24 4.31 12.94 -0.38
CA ILE A 24 3.82 11.59 -0.69
C ILE A 24 2.55 11.67 -1.56
N GLU A 25 1.60 12.54 -1.21
CA GLU A 25 0.35 12.72 -1.96
C GLU A 25 0.60 13.31 -3.37
N GLU A 26 1.56 14.23 -3.51
CA GLU A 26 2.02 14.72 -4.81
C GLU A 26 2.63 13.59 -5.65
N LEU A 27 3.51 12.77 -5.04
CA LEU A 27 4.15 11.66 -5.73
C LEU A 27 3.16 10.56 -6.15
N ILE A 28 2.14 10.28 -5.33
CA ILE A 28 1.02 9.40 -5.68
C ILE A 28 0.28 9.94 -6.90
N THR A 29 0.00 11.24 -6.93
CA THR A 29 -0.70 11.89 -8.05
C THR A 29 0.13 11.78 -9.33
N ARG A 30 1.43 12.05 -9.24
CA ARG A 30 2.36 11.90 -10.35
C ARG A 30 2.42 10.47 -10.88
N ILE A 31 2.55 9.47 -10.01
CA ILE A 31 2.59 8.05 -10.42
C ILE A 31 1.24 7.61 -11.01
N SER A 32 0.13 8.08 -10.47
CA SER A 32 -1.21 7.77 -11.00
C SER A 32 -1.39 8.28 -12.43
N GLY A 33 -0.97 9.52 -12.71
CA GLY A 33 -1.00 10.04 -14.09
C GLY A 33 -0.12 9.23 -15.06
N LEU A 34 0.98 8.63 -14.59
CA LEU A 34 1.81 7.74 -15.41
C LEU A 34 1.14 6.39 -15.67
N ILE A 35 0.41 5.85 -14.71
CA ILE A 35 -0.37 4.62 -14.86
C ILE A 35 -1.52 4.85 -15.86
N ASP A 36 -2.16 6.01 -15.85
CA ASP A 36 -3.25 6.31 -16.79
C ASP A 36 -2.77 6.42 -18.24
N VAL A 37 -1.56 6.94 -18.44
CA VAL A 37 -0.96 7.13 -19.78
C VAL A 37 -0.28 5.86 -20.29
N LYS A 38 0.33 5.05 -19.41
CA LYS A 38 1.00 3.81 -19.81
C LYS A 38 0.03 2.64 -19.78
N LYS A 39 0.13 1.73 -20.75
CA LYS A 39 -0.43 0.37 -20.58
C LYS A 39 0.16 -0.24 -19.30
N PHE A 40 -0.67 -0.98 -18.56
CA PHE A 40 -0.34 -1.65 -17.28
C PHE A 40 1.16 -1.84 -17.01
N ASP A 41 1.64 -1.26 -15.91
CA ASP A 41 3.03 -1.33 -15.46
C ASP A 41 3.06 -1.72 -13.98
N SER A 42 3.46 -2.97 -13.69
CA SER A 42 3.48 -3.49 -12.33
C SER A 42 4.46 -2.74 -11.43
N ALA A 43 5.56 -2.19 -11.98
CA ALA A 43 6.53 -1.45 -11.19
C ALA A 43 5.94 -0.13 -10.66
N LEU A 44 5.15 0.57 -11.47
CA LEU A 44 4.46 1.79 -11.03
C LEU A 44 3.41 1.50 -9.95
N LEU A 45 2.68 0.38 -10.08
CA LEU A 45 1.71 -0.05 -9.07
C LEU A 45 2.40 -0.41 -7.75
N HIS A 46 3.55 -1.09 -7.79
CA HIS A 46 4.36 -1.36 -6.60
C HIS A 46 4.77 -0.07 -5.88
N LEU A 47 5.29 0.91 -6.62
CA LEU A 47 5.72 2.19 -6.05
C LEU A 47 4.56 2.96 -5.44
N ARG A 48 3.39 2.97 -6.10
CA ARG A 48 2.19 3.63 -5.56
C ARG A 48 1.66 2.93 -4.31
N ALA A 49 1.65 1.60 -4.29
CA ALA A 49 1.26 0.83 -3.12
C ALA A 49 2.16 1.13 -1.90
N GLU A 50 3.47 1.22 -2.09
CA GLU A 50 4.41 1.61 -1.03
C GLU A 50 4.13 3.00 -0.46
N LEU A 51 3.80 3.97 -1.31
CA LEU A 51 3.42 5.30 -0.87
C LEU A 51 2.11 5.29 -0.08
N TYR A 52 1.10 4.53 -0.54
CA TYR A 52 -0.14 4.36 0.22
C TYR A 52 0.11 3.73 1.59
N MET A 53 1.02 2.77 1.69
CA MET A 53 1.42 2.18 2.98
C MET A 53 2.09 3.21 3.89
N LYS A 54 2.97 4.08 3.39
CA LYS A 54 3.61 5.16 4.18
C LYS A 54 2.59 6.11 4.82
N ILE A 55 1.46 6.37 4.17
CA ILE A 55 0.37 7.20 4.71
C ILE A 55 -0.79 6.40 5.32
N GLN A 56 -0.56 5.12 5.66
CA GLN A 56 -1.52 4.21 6.28
C GLN A 56 -2.82 3.99 5.48
N GLN A 57 -2.82 4.27 4.18
CA GLN A 57 -3.94 3.98 3.28
C GLN A 57 -3.88 2.54 2.76
N ASN A 58 -3.80 1.57 3.68
CA ASN A 58 -3.68 0.14 3.39
C ASN A 58 -4.72 -0.39 2.38
N PRO A 59 -6.01 0.02 2.42
CA PRO A 59 -7.00 -0.43 1.43
C PRO A 59 -6.62 -0.05 -0.02
N LYS A 60 -5.99 1.10 -0.24
CA LYS A 60 -5.57 1.52 -1.58
C LYS A 60 -4.34 0.74 -2.06
N ALA A 61 -3.38 0.48 -1.16
CA ALA A 61 -2.25 -0.39 -1.46
C ALA A 61 -2.71 -1.82 -1.84
N ILE A 62 -3.70 -2.36 -1.14
CA ILE A 62 -4.31 -3.66 -1.46
C ILE A 62 -4.89 -3.68 -2.87
N ASN A 63 -5.59 -2.61 -3.28
CA ASN A 63 -6.14 -2.53 -4.64
C ASN A 63 -5.03 -2.57 -5.71
N ASP A 64 -3.91 -1.89 -5.48
CA ASP A 64 -2.77 -1.92 -6.40
C ASP A 64 -2.16 -3.32 -6.49
N TYR A 65 -1.96 -4.01 -5.36
CA TYR A 65 -1.45 -5.39 -5.37
C TYR A 65 -2.41 -6.39 -6.01
N ASN A 66 -3.72 -6.26 -5.76
CA ASN A 66 -4.73 -7.08 -6.42
C ASN A 66 -4.72 -6.86 -7.94
N LEU A 67 -4.55 -5.62 -8.39
CA LEU A 67 -4.42 -5.31 -9.81
C LEU A 67 -3.16 -5.96 -10.42
N ILE A 68 -2.02 -5.92 -9.72
CA ILE A 68 -0.80 -6.62 -10.13
C ILE A 68 -1.08 -8.13 -10.28
N LEU A 69 -1.63 -8.78 -9.25
CA LEU A 69 -1.89 -10.21 -9.25
C LEU A 69 -2.97 -10.65 -10.24
N SER A 70 -3.88 -9.75 -10.64
CA SER A 70 -4.85 -10.02 -11.72
C SER A 70 -4.18 -10.22 -13.08
N ARG A 71 -2.98 -9.65 -13.28
CA ARG A 71 -2.21 -9.71 -14.53
C ARG A 71 -1.02 -10.65 -14.44
N ASP A 72 -0.30 -10.61 -13.32
CA ASP A 72 0.81 -11.48 -13.00
C ASP A 72 0.59 -12.15 -11.64
N LYS A 73 0.02 -13.34 -11.68
CA LYS A 73 -0.24 -14.15 -10.48
C LYS A 73 1.03 -14.65 -9.78
N SER A 74 2.19 -14.50 -10.41
CA SER A 74 3.48 -14.99 -9.90
C SER A 74 4.33 -13.91 -9.24
N ASP A 75 3.84 -12.67 -9.18
CA ASP A 75 4.54 -11.56 -8.54
C ASP A 75 4.64 -11.81 -7.02
N LYS A 76 5.81 -12.34 -6.62
CA LYS A 76 6.11 -12.70 -5.23
C LYS A 76 5.98 -11.51 -4.29
N LYS A 77 6.36 -10.30 -4.73
CA LYS A 77 6.32 -9.11 -3.89
C LYS A 77 4.88 -8.72 -3.62
N ALA A 78 4.02 -8.74 -4.63
CA ALA A 78 2.61 -8.43 -4.48
C ALA A 78 1.89 -9.45 -3.59
N ILE A 79 2.21 -10.75 -3.71
CA ILE A 79 1.66 -11.79 -2.82
C ILE A 79 1.99 -11.50 -1.35
N VAL A 80 3.29 -11.33 -1.04
CA VAL A 80 3.76 -11.13 0.34
C VAL A 80 3.18 -9.86 0.95
N GLN A 81 3.17 -8.75 0.20
CA GLN A 81 2.65 -7.47 0.70
C GLN A 81 1.13 -7.51 0.90
N LEU A 82 0.39 -8.16 0.00
CA LEU A 82 -1.05 -8.35 0.14
C LEU A 82 -1.39 -9.18 1.38
N GLU A 83 -0.67 -10.28 1.62
CA GLU A 83 -0.83 -11.12 2.81
C GLU A 83 -0.55 -10.34 4.10
N MET A 84 0.53 -9.55 4.12
CA MET A 84 0.86 -8.70 5.26
C MET A 84 -0.24 -7.67 5.53
N LEU A 85 -0.69 -6.93 4.52
CA LEU A 85 -1.70 -5.88 4.68
C LEU A 85 -3.06 -6.43 5.09
N THR A 86 -3.46 -7.57 4.54
CA THR A 86 -4.72 -8.24 4.93
C THR A 86 -4.66 -8.76 6.36
N THR A 87 -3.49 -9.23 6.81
CA THR A 87 -3.24 -9.64 8.19
C THR A 87 -3.35 -8.45 9.14
N ILE A 88 -2.71 -7.31 8.82
CA ILE A 88 -2.82 -6.06 9.61
C ILE A 88 -4.28 -5.62 9.76
N LEU A 89 -5.04 -5.61 8.65
CA LEU A 89 -6.46 -5.24 8.70
C LEU A 89 -7.30 -6.21 9.54
N ARG A 90 -7.00 -7.51 9.49
CA ARG A 90 -7.66 -8.51 10.33
C ARG A 90 -7.42 -8.23 11.81
N TYR A 91 -6.17 -8.00 12.21
CA TYR A 91 -5.82 -7.75 13.61
C TYR A 91 -6.42 -6.45 14.15
N ASN A 92 -6.40 -5.37 13.37
CA ASN A 92 -7.04 -4.11 13.74
C ASN A 92 -8.55 -4.27 13.98
N ASN A 93 -9.20 -5.14 13.20
CA ASN A 93 -10.63 -5.42 13.37
C ASN A 93 -10.94 -6.36 14.54
N THR A 94 -9.99 -7.18 14.98
CA THR A 94 -10.19 -8.08 16.14
C THR A 94 -9.92 -7.41 17.49
N ASP A 95 -9.06 -6.39 17.55
CA ASP A 95 -8.64 -5.76 18.81
C ASP A 95 -9.74 -4.91 19.49
N ILE A 96 -10.74 -4.47 18.73
CA ILE A 96 -11.90 -3.73 19.27
C ILE A 96 -12.91 -4.61 20.01
N TYR A 97 -12.78 -5.95 19.94
CA TYR A 97 -13.67 -6.90 20.62
C TYR A 97 -13.00 -7.68 21.75
N SER A 98 -11.70 -7.44 22.03
CA SER A 98 -10.95 -8.06 23.13
C SER A 98 -11.03 -7.30 24.46
N SER A 99 -11.90 -6.30 24.59
CA SER A 99 -12.38 -5.88 25.91
C SER A 99 -13.35 -6.93 26.44
N THR A 100 -12.81 -8.07 26.90
CA THR A 100 -13.51 -8.87 27.91
C THR A 100 -13.83 -7.91 29.04
N ASN A 101 -15.12 -7.67 29.23
CA ASN A 101 -15.69 -7.01 30.38
C ASN A 101 -15.06 -7.59 31.66
N THR A 102 -14.02 -6.95 32.20
CA THR A 102 -13.38 -7.33 33.48
C THR A 102 -14.27 -7.02 34.68
N ASN A 103 -15.49 -6.50 34.47
CA ASN A 103 -16.48 -6.22 35.51
C ASN A 103 -17.23 -7.49 36.02
N MET A 104 -16.75 -8.69 35.69
CA MET A 104 -17.20 -9.94 36.30
C MET A 104 -16.01 -10.86 36.60
N ASP A 105 -14.95 -10.32 37.23
CA ASP A 105 -13.95 -11.16 37.88
C ASP A 105 -14.49 -11.55 39.27
N PRO A 106 -14.98 -12.79 39.50
CA PRO A 106 -15.54 -13.22 40.78
C PRO A 106 -14.45 -13.61 41.79
N TRP A 107 -13.17 -13.34 41.49
CA TRP A 107 -12.02 -13.78 42.28
C TRP A 107 -11.36 -12.67 43.12
N MET A 108 -12.11 -11.61 43.43
CA MET A 108 -11.74 -10.58 44.40
C MET A 108 -12.89 -10.32 45.38
N GLU A 109 -13.42 -11.40 45.98
CA GLU A 109 -14.08 -11.34 47.30
C GLU A 109 -13.05 -11.51 48.43
#